data_AF-A0A4Y6RCS4-F1
#
_entry.id   AF-A0A4Y6RCS4-F1
#
_cell.length_a   1.000
_cell.length_b   1.000
_cell.length_c   1.000
_cell.angle_alpha   90.00
_cell.angle_beta   90.00
_cell.angle_gamma   90.00
#
_symmetry.space_group_name_H-M   'P 1'
#
loop_
_entity.id
_entity.type
_entity.pdbx_description
1 polymer ?
#
loop_
_entity_poly.entity_id
_entity_poly.type
_entity_poly.pdbx_seq_one_letter_code
_entity_poly.pdbx_strand_id
1 'polypeptide(L)'
;MKLSVERPQQGKTVGSGARGGAEMQADAQLYQAAEEQLEQAAMLDAAPPDMQYGAALAAQLEAKHEQVERIEDRLENLIESQASRLQRTQMQQPGLLAFPATRAQWQQQVQQQRKTMQRLQGRLERMRKPAFCATARPAAPAGSNGAEGSAAADPASGLLPDAVARDIQA
;
A
#
# COMPACT_ATOMS: atom_id res chain seq x y z
N MET A 1 -0.45 -40.53 101.12
CA MET A 1 -1.63 -40.70 100.25
C MET A 1 -2.33 -39.36 100.11
N LYS A 2 -2.26 -38.73 98.93
CA LYS A 2 -3.20 -37.69 98.50
C LYS A 2 -3.53 -37.97 97.04
N LEU A 3 -4.81 -38.24 96.81
CA LEU A 3 -5.46 -38.55 95.54
C LEU A 3 -6.07 -37.23 95.03
N SER A 4 -5.78 -36.83 93.80
CA SER A 4 -6.63 -35.88 93.06
C SER A 4 -6.53 -36.18 91.58
N VAL A 5 -7.57 -36.87 91.11
CA VAL A 5 -8.00 -36.93 89.71
C VAL A 5 -8.84 -35.69 89.45
N GLU A 6 -8.59 -34.97 88.35
CA GLU A 6 -9.66 -34.40 87.53
C GLU A 6 -9.12 -34.02 86.13
N ARG A 7 -9.66 -34.70 85.11
CA ARG A 7 -9.86 -34.19 83.73
C ARG A 7 -11.22 -33.49 83.76
N PRO A 8 -11.57 -32.50 82.89
CA PRO A 8 -11.82 -32.86 81.48
C PRO A 8 -11.89 -31.71 80.41
N GLN A 9 -12.12 -32.13 79.14
CA GLN A 9 -12.77 -31.49 77.97
C GLN A 9 -12.07 -30.32 77.24
N GLN A 10 -11.71 -30.47 75.95
CA GLN A 10 -12.55 -30.38 74.74
C GLN A 10 -13.30 -29.05 74.56
N GLY A 11 -12.93 -28.36 73.48
CA GLY A 11 -13.58 -27.19 72.88
C GLY A 11 -12.56 -26.51 71.95
N LYS A 12 -12.83 -26.08 70.73
CA LYS A 12 -14.08 -25.83 70.03
C LYS A 12 -13.71 -25.57 68.56
N THR A 13 -14.32 -26.27 67.62
CA THR A 13 -14.20 -26.01 66.18
C THR A 13 -14.90 -24.70 65.84
N VAL A 14 -14.17 -23.60 65.70
CA VAL A 14 -14.65 -22.40 64.99
C VAL A 14 -13.45 -21.79 64.28
N GLY A 15 -13.30 -22.08 62.99
CA GLY A 15 -12.22 -21.52 62.18
C GLY A 15 -12.11 -22.06 60.76
N SER A 16 -13.15 -22.66 60.19
CA SER A 16 -13.07 -23.28 58.85
C SER A 16 -13.77 -22.50 57.74
N GLY A 17 -14.63 -21.52 58.06
CA GLY A 17 -15.35 -20.73 57.06
C GLY A 17 -14.54 -19.57 56.46
N ALA A 18 -13.66 -18.95 57.25
CA ALA A 18 -12.87 -17.79 56.80
C ALA A 18 -11.72 -18.21 55.86
N ARG A 19 -11.16 -19.42 56.02
CA ARG A 19 -10.12 -19.97 55.13
C ARG A 19 -10.67 -20.32 53.75
N GLY A 20 -11.80 -21.02 53.68
CA GLY A 20 -12.43 -21.36 52.39
C GLY A 20 -12.90 -20.14 51.60
N GLY A 21 -13.34 -19.06 52.27
CA GLY A 21 -13.67 -17.80 51.61
C GLY A 21 -12.45 -17.05 51.06
N ALA A 22 -11.32 -17.09 51.77
CA ALA A 22 -10.05 -16.52 51.29
C ALA A 22 -9.45 -17.34 50.14
N GLU A 23 -9.57 -18.67 50.18
CA GLU A 23 -9.17 -19.56 49.08
C GLU A 23 -10.04 -19.35 47.84
N MET A 24 -11.36 -19.25 48.00
CA MET A 24 -12.29 -18.97 46.89
C MET A 24 -12.09 -17.57 46.28
N GLN A 25 -11.71 -16.57 47.08
CA GLN A 25 -11.30 -15.25 46.59
C GLN A 25 -9.95 -15.29 45.87
N ALA A 26 -8.98 -16.05 46.37
CA ALA A 26 -7.69 -16.24 45.71
C ALA A 26 -7.86 -16.94 44.36
N ASP A 27 -8.69 -17.98 44.30
CA ASP A 27 -9.00 -18.69 43.06
C ASP A 27 -9.73 -17.78 42.06
N ALA A 28 -10.69 -16.97 42.52
CA ALA A 28 -11.36 -15.98 41.67
C ALA A 28 -10.39 -14.92 41.12
N GLN A 29 -9.42 -14.47 41.94
CA GLN A 29 -8.37 -13.54 41.52
C GLN A 29 -7.41 -14.17 40.50
N LEU A 30 -7.09 -15.46 40.63
CA LEU A 30 -6.28 -16.19 39.66
C LEU A 30 -6.99 -16.30 38.30
N TYR A 31 -8.30 -16.56 38.30
CA TYR A 31 -9.10 -16.58 37.07
C TYR A 31 -9.17 -15.21 36.40
N GLN A 32 -9.38 -14.14 37.17
CA GLN A 32 -9.38 -12.77 36.65
C GLN A 32 -8.02 -12.38 36.05
N ALA A 33 -6.93 -12.70 36.75
CA ALA A 33 -5.58 -12.44 36.24
C ALA A 33 -5.30 -13.23 34.95
N ALA A 34 -5.82 -14.46 34.82
CA ALA A 34 -5.68 -15.25 33.61
C ALA A 34 -6.48 -14.66 32.44
N GLU A 35 -7.69 -14.16 32.68
CA GLU A 35 -8.49 -13.46 31.66
C GLU A 35 -7.81 -12.15 31.23
N GLU A 36 -7.33 -11.34 32.17
CA GLU A 36 -6.59 -10.10 31.88
C GLU A 36 -5.30 -10.36 31.09
N GLN A 37 -4.58 -11.45 31.40
CA GLN A 37 -3.41 -11.85 30.62
C GLN A 37 -3.77 -12.28 29.20
N LEU A 38 -4.91 -12.96 29.03
CA LEU A 38 -5.40 -13.36 27.73
C LEU A 38 -5.84 -12.15 26.89
N GLU A 39 -6.45 -11.15 27.52
CA GLU A 39 -6.77 -9.85 26.89
C GLU A 39 -5.51 -9.08 26.49
N GLN A 40 -4.50 -9.00 27.37
CA GLN A 40 -3.22 -8.34 27.06
C GLN A 40 -2.45 -9.08 25.94
N ALA A 41 -2.46 -10.42 25.96
CA ALA A 41 -1.88 -11.23 24.91
C ALA A 41 -2.59 -10.99 23.56
N ALA A 42 -3.92 -10.88 23.57
CA ALA A 42 -4.70 -10.57 22.37
C ALA A 42 -4.42 -9.16 21.83
N MET A 43 -4.18 -8.16 22.70
CA MET A 43 -3.79 -6.81 22.27
C MET A 43 -2.38 -6.78 21.64
N LEU A 44 -1.46 -7.63 22.11
CA LEU A 44 -0.08 -7.72 21.61
C LEU A 44 0.06 -8.62 20.37
N ASP A 45 -0.90 -9.51 20.12
CA ASP A 45 -0.95 -10.34 18.91
C ASP A 45 -1.28 -9.52 17.64
N ALA A 46 -1.74 -8.29 17.79
CA ALA A 46 -1.83 -7.35 16.67
C ALA A 46 -0.43 -7.11 16.09
N ALA A 47 -0.24 -7.47 14.81
CA ALA A 47 1.02 -7.29 14.11
C ALA A 47 1.55 -5.85 14.31
N PRO A 48 2.84 -5.65 14.64
CA PRO A 48 3.38 -4.32 14.85
C PRO A 48 3.15 -3.45 13.61
N PRO A 49 2.92 -2.14 13.78
CA PRO A 49 2.56 -1.25 12.68
C PRO A 49 3.61 -1.23 11.56
N ASP A 50 4.89 -1.43 11.88
CA ASP A 50 5.97 -1.54 10.89
C ASP A 50 5.81 -2.75 9.98
N MET A 51 5.37 -3.89 10.52
CA MET A 51 5.09 -5.10 9.76
C MET A 51 3.85 -4.91 8.87
N GLN A 52 2.82 -4.25 9.39
CA GLN A 52 1.62 -3.92 8.61
C GLN A 52 1.94 -2.95 7.46
N TYR A 53 2.75 -1.93 7.72
CA TYR A 53 3.23 -1.00 6.70
C TYR A 53 4.06 -1.70 5.62
N GLY A 54 5.00 -2.57 6.04
CA GLY A 54 5.81 -3.35 5.11
C GLY A 54 4.96 -4.26 4.21
N ALA A 55 3.96 -4.94 4.78
CA ALA A 55 3.02 -5.77 4.02
C ALA A 55 2.17 -4.93 3.04
N ALA A 56 1.65 -3.79 3.48
CA ALA A 56 0.87 -2.88 2.63
C ALA A 56 1.71 -2.32 1.48
N LEU A 57 2.98 -1.96 1.74
CA LEU A 57 3.91 -1.49 0.73
C LEU A 57 4.22 -2.59 -0.29
N ALA A 58 4.49 -3.83 0.16
CA ALA A 58 4.72 -4.96 -0.73
C ALA A 58 3.52 -5.22 -1.66
N ALA A 59 2.31 -5.22 -1.10
CA ALA A 59 1.08 -5.37 -1.88
C ALA A 59 0.90 -4.22 -2.90
N GLN A 60 1.24 -2.98 -2.52
CA GLN A 60 1.18 -1.86 -3.47
C GLN A 60 2.22 -1.99 -4.59
N LEU A 61 3.45 -2.40 -4.28
CA LEU A 61 4.49 -2.62 -5.29
C LEU A 61 4.10 -3.71 -6.28
N GLU A 62 3.54 -4.81 -5.78
CA GLU A 62 3.01 -5.90 -6.61
C GLU A 62 1.87 -5.42 -7.50
N ALA A 63 0.88 -4.73 -6.94
CA ALA A 63 -0.22 -4.16 -7.73
C ALA A 63 0.26 -3.16 -8.80
N LYS A 64 1.31 -2.37 -8.50
CA LYS A 64 1.94 -1.46 -9.47
C LYS A 64 2.71 -2.21 -10.54
N HIS A 65 3.37 -3.29 -10.19
CA HIS A 65 4.06 -4.15 -11.15
C HIS A 65 3.07 -4.78 -12.14
N GLU A 66 1.99 -5.40 -11.65
CA GLU A 66 0.94 -5.92 -12.53
C GLU A 66 0.30 -4.83 -13.40
N GLN A 67 0.14 -3.61 -12.85
CA GLN A 67 -0.38 -2.48 -13.62
C GLN A 67 0.56 -2.14 -14.78
N VAL A 68 1.86 -2.16 -14.57
CA VAL A 68 2.86 -1.91 -15.62
C VAL A 68 2.76 -2.99 -16.69
N GLU A 69 2.74 -4.27 -16.32
CA GLU A 69 2.62 -5.38 -17.27
C GLU A 69 1.36 -5.26 -18.14
N ARG A 70 0.19 -5.01 -17.52
CA ARG A 70 -1.07 -4.79 -18.26
C ARG A 70 -0.99 -3.62 -19.24
N ILE A 71 -0.25 -2.56 -18.90
CA ILE A 71 -0.05 -1.40 -19.78
C ILE A 71 0.90 -1.76 -20.92
N GLU A 72 1.97 -2.50 -20.66
CA GLU A 72 2.92 -2.97 -21.66
C GLU A 72 2.22 -3.87 -22.68
N ASP A 73 1.49 -4.90 -22.24
CA ASP A 73 0.72 -5.79 -23.10
C ASP A 73 -0.23 -5.00 -24.01
N ARG A 74 -0.94 -4.02 -23.43
CA ARG A 74 -1.86 -3.18 -24.19
C ARG A 74 -1.13 -2.31 -25.21
N LEU A 75 0.04 -1.77 -24.86
CA LEU A 75 0.85 -0.97 -25.78
C LEU A 75 1.41 -1.82 -26.92
N GLU A 76 1.86 -3.04 -26.64
CA GLU A 76 2.33 -4.00 -27.66
C GLU A 76 1.22 -4.35 -28.65
N ASN A 77 0.03 -4.68 -28.14
CA ASN A 77 -1.15 -4.92 -28.97
C ASN A 77 -1.52 -3.69 -29.83
N LEU A 78 -1.44 -2.48 -29.27
CA LEU A 78 -1.68 -1.24 -30.02
C LEU A 78 -0.62 -1.02 -31.11
N ILE A 79 0.65 -1.29 -30.82
CA ILE A 79 1.77 -1.20 -31.77
C ILE A 79 1.57 -2.18 -32.93
N GLU A 80 1.25 -3.44 -32.64
CA GLU A 80 0.98 -4.46 -33.67
C GLU A 80 -0.22 -4.08 -34.55
N SER A 81 -1.32 -3.61 -33.92
CA SER A 81 -2.49 -3.13 -34.64
C SER A 81 -2.17 -1.92 -35.53
N GLN A 82 -1.29 -1.02 -35.08
CA GLN A 82 -0.88 0.16 -35.84
C GLN A 82 0.07 -0.22 -36.99
N ALA A 83 0.97 -1.19 -36.77
CA ALA A 83 1.86 -1.71 -37.79
C ALA A 83 1.08 -2.39 -38.93
N SER A 84 0.09 -3.23 -38.60
CA SER A 84 -0.76 -3.87 -39.60
C SER A 84 -1.59 -2.85 -40.40
N ARG A 85 -2.13 -1.81 -39.76
CA ARG A 85 -2.82 -0.69 -40.43
C ARG A 85 -1.87 0.04 -41.40
N LEU A 86 -0.66 0.35 -40.95
CA LEU A 86 0.34 1.03 -41.77
C LEU A 86 0.78 0.18 -42.95
N GLN A 87 0.93 -1.14 -42.75
CA GLN A 87 1.23 -2.07 -43.83
C GLN A 87 0.09 -2.12 -44.86
N ARG A 88 -1.18 -2.18 -44.42
CA ARG A 88 -2.34 -2.12 -45.33
C ARG A 88 -2.40 -0.82 -46.12
N THR A 89 -2.20 0.33 -45.46
CA THR A 89 -2.15 1.63 -46.15
C THR A 89 -1.00 1.69 -47.15
N GLN A 90 0.16 1.11 -46.84
CA GLN A 90 1.28 1.00 -47.79
C GLN A 90 0.97 0.08 -48.98
N MET A 91 0.28 -1.04 -48.76
CA MET A 91 -0.17 -1.91 -49.87
C MET A 91 -1.20 -1.22 -50.77
N GLN A 92 -1.98 -0.29 -50.24
CA GLN A 92 -2.93 0.55 -50.98
C GLN A 92 -2.30 1.84 -51.53
N GLN A 93 -0.98 1.86 -51.72
CA GLN A 93 -0.28 3.03 -52.23
C GLN A 93 -0.82 3.44 -53.62
N PRO A 94 -1.20 4.72 -53.81
CA PRO A 94 -1.63 5.20 -55.12
C PRO A 94 -0.49 5.12 -56.13
N GLY A 95 -0.78 4.56 -57.30
CA GLY A 95 0.19 4.37 -58.38
C GLY A 95 0.73 5.67 -58.98
N LEU A 96 1.63 5.53 -59.95
CA LEU A 96 2.29 6.67 -60.59
C LEU A 96 1.31 7.60 -61.33
N LEU A 97 0.21 7.03 -61.85
CA LEU A 97 -0.85 7.74 -62.59
C LEU A 97 -1.96 8.31 -61.69
N ALA A 98 -1.90 8.10 -60.38
CA ALA A 98 -2.91 8.63 -59.47
C ALA A 98 -2.86 10.16 -59.40
N PHE A 99 -4.01 10.79 -59.21
CA PHE A 99 -4.11 12.25 -59.07
C PHE A 99 -3.23 12.77 -57.93
N PRO A 100 -2.57 13.95 -58.09
CA PRO A 100 -1.69 14.51 -57.07
C PRO A 100 -2.36 14.69 -55.70
N ALA A 101 -3.64 15.08 -55.69
CA ALA A 101 -4.42 15.23 -54.46
C ALA A 101 -4.59 13.90 -53.70
N THR A 102 -4.88 12.81 -54.40
CA THR A 102 -4.98 11.47 -53.81
C THR A 102 -3.65 11.01 -53.24
N ARG A 103 -2.54 11.26 -53.97
CA ARG A 103 -1.19 10.95 -53.47
C ARG A 103 -0.86 11.76 -52.21
N ALA A 104 -1.19 13.06 -52.20
CA ALA A 104 -0.95 13.91 -51.04
C ALA A 104 -1.74 13.43 -49.81
N GLN A 105 -3.02 13.08 -49.97
CA GLN A 105 -3.85 12.54 -48.89
C GLN A 105 -3.30 11.22 -48.35
N TRP A 106 -2.91 10.29 -49.23
CA TRP A 106 -2.28 9.04 -48.82
C TRP A 106 -0.97 9.28 -48.05
N GLN A 107 -0.11 10.18 -48.54
CA GLN A 107 1.13 10.55 -47.84
C GLN A 107 0.82 11.13 -46.45
N GLN A 108 -0.17 12.01 -46.33
CA GLN A 108 -0.59 12.55 -45.04
C GLN A 108 -1.06 11.44 -44.08
N GLN A 109 -1.84 10.48 -44.57
CA GLN A 109 -2.26 9.33 -43.75
C GLN A 109 -1.07 8.49 -43.28
N VAL A 110 -0.13 8.16 -44.18
CA VAL A 110 1.09 7.42 -43.82
C VAL A 110 1.91 8.17 -42.78
N GLN A 111 2.09 9.48 -42.95
CA GLN A 111 2.84 10.30 -41.99
C GLN A 111 2.15 10.36 -40.62
N GLN A 112 0.83 10.49 -40.59
CA GLN A 112 0.07 10.47 -39.34
C GLN A 112 0.22 9.14 -38.61
N GLN A 113 0.10 8.03 -39.33
CA GLN A 113 0.26 6.68 -38.75
C GLN A 113 1.69 6.45 -38.23
N ARG A 114 2.72 6.94 -38.95
CA ARG A 114 4.12 6.89 -38.49
C ARG A 114 4.34 7.69 -37.21
N LYS A 115 3.76 8.89 -37.09
CA LYS A 115 3.83 9.69 -35.85
C LYS A 115 3.17 8.97 -34.68
N THR A 116 2.00 8.37 -34.89
CA THR A 116 1.32 7.57 -33.87
C THR A 116 2.18 6.38 -33.45
N MET A 117 2.81 5.68 -34.40
CA MET A 117 3.72 4.56 -34.15
C MET A 117 4.90 4.98 -33.26
N GLN A 118 5.58 6.08 -33.60
CA GLN A 118 6.69 6.62 -32.80
C GLN A 118 6.26 6.97 -31.38
N ARG A 119 5.06 7.54 -31.21
CA ARG A 119 4.51 7.85 -29.90
C ARG A 119 4.26 6.58 -29.07
N LEU A 120 3.71 5.54 -29.67
CA LEU A 120 3.45 4.26 -28.99
C LEU A 120 4.76 3.57 -28.60
N GLN A 121 5.75 3.53 -29.51
CA GLN A 121 7.09 2.99 -29.23
C GLN A 121 7.77 3.75 -28.09
N GLY A 122 7.79 5.08 -28.13
CA GLY A 122 8.38 5.88 -27.05
C GLY A 122 7.64 5.72 -25.71
N ARG A 123 6.34 5.41 -25.70
CA ARG A 123 5.61 5.07 -24.47
C ARG A 123 6.01 3.69 -23.94
N LEU A 124 6.10 2.69 -24.82
CA LEU A 124 6.55 1.35 -24.45
C LEU A 124 7.97 1.37 -23.88
N GLU A 125 8.89 2.10 -24.51
CA GLU A 125 10.25 2.28 -24.02
C GLU A 125 10.30 2.91 -22.62
N ARG A 126 9.39 3.84 -22.31
CA ARG A 126 9.28 4.44 -20.97
C ARG A 126 8.71 3.49 -19.92
N MET A 127 7.85 2.56 -20.30
CA MET A 127 7.33 1.53 -19.37
C MET A 127 8.40 0.47 -19.11
N ARG A 128 9.06 0.00 -20.19
CA ARG A 128 10.07 -1.06 -20.14
C ARG A 128 11.37 -0.63 -19.48
N LYS A 129 11.70 0.67 -19.51
CA LYS A 129 12.85 1.20 -18.76
C LYS A 129 12.40 1.45 -17.32
N PRO A 130 12.78 0.61 -16.34
CA PRO A 130 12.37 0.82 -14.96
C PRO A 130 12.83 2.21 -14.50
N ALA A 131 11.96 2.92 -13.79
CA ALA A 131 12.15 4.27 -13.25
C ALA A 131 13.35 4.43 -12.30
N PHE A 132 14.16 3.38 -12.10
CA PHE A 132 15.39 3.39 -11.33
C PHE A 132 16.43 4.41 -11.85
N CYS A 133 16.35 4.85 -13.10
CA CYS A 133 17.20 5.94 -13.61
C CYS A 133 16.74 7.36 -13.22
N ALA A 134 15.52 7.56 -12.71
CA ALA A 134 14.99 8.88 -12.34
C ALA A 134 15.19 9.23 -10.86
N THR A 135 15.59 8.28 -10.01
CA THR A 135 15.93 8.52 -8.60
C THR A 135 17.40 8.90 -8.40
N ALA A 136 18.12 9.28 -9.47
CA ALA A 136 19.35 10.06 -9.33
C ALA A 136 18.98 11.43 -8.74
N ARG A 137 18.87 11.43 -7.41
CA ARG A 137 18.76 12.56 -6.50
C ARG A 137 19.24 13.86 -7.17
N PRO A 138 18.39 14.87 -7.39
CA PRO A 138 18.91 16.19 -7.71
C PRO A 138 19.85 16.58 -6.57
N ALA A 139 21.13 16.73 -6.89
CA ALA A 139 22.11 17.30 -5.99
C ALA A 139 21.54 18.64 -5.52
N ALA A 140 21.28 18.74 -4.22
CA ALA A 140 20.80 19.96 -3.59
C ALA A 140 21.73 21.11 -3.99
N PRO A 141 21.22 22.26 -4.48
CA PRO A 141 22.05 23.44 -4.58
C PRO A 141 22.48 23.81 -3.16
N ALA A 142 23.80 23.89 -2.95
CA ALA A 142 24.39 24.44 -1.74
C ALA A 142 23.96 25.91 -1.63
N GLY A 143 22.86 26.15 -0.91
CA GLY A 143 22.38 27.47 -0.56
C GLY A 143 23.14 27.97 0.67
N SER A 144 24.08 28.88 0.44
CA SER A 144 24.56 29.81 1.45
C SER A 144 23.45 30.77 1.88
N ASN A 145 23.46 31.12 3.16
CA ASN A 145 22.85 32.28 3.83
C ASN A 145 21.64 31.98 4.71
N GLY A 146 21.79 32.33 5.99
CA GLY A 146 20.74 32.27 7.00
C GLY A 146 19.87 33.51 7.04
N ALA A 147 18.80 33.39 7.81
CA ALA A 147 18.17 34.42 8.64
C ALA A 147 16.92 33.77 9.28
N GLU A 148 16.97 33.70 10.62
CA GLU A 148 15.91 33.95 11.59
C GLU A 148 14.44 34.00 11.10
N GLY A 149 13.55 33.31 11.80
CA GLY A 149 12.11 33.54 11.66
C GLY A 149 11.23 32.43 12.24
N SER A 150 10.95 32.55 13.53
CA SER A 150 9.94 31.78 14.28
C SER A 150 8.55 31.91 13.66
N ALA A 151 7.85 30.79 13.44
CA ALA A 151 6.39 30.73 13.41
C ALA A 151 5.93 29.28 13.66
N ALA A 152 5.36 29.05 14.84
CA ALA A 152 4.66 27.83 15.19
C ALA A 152 3.43 27.64 14.28
N ALA A 153 3.27 26.44 13.71
CA ALA A 153 2.05 26.01 13.07
C ALA A 153 1.68 24.61 13.57
N ASP A 154 0.46 24.56 14.09
CA ASP A 154 -0.33 23.49 14.69
C ASP A 154 -0.48 22.23 13.80
N PRO A 155 -0.33 21.00 14.32
CA PRO A 155 -0.62 19.77 13.56
C PRO A 155 -2.04 19.27 13.84
N ALA A 156 -3.05 19.91 13.24
CA ALA A 156 -4.42 19.40 13.19
C ALA A 156 -4.78 18.93 11.77
N SER A 157 -4.74 17.61 11.61
CA SER A 157 -5.64 16.76 10.80
C SER A 157 -5.87 17.08 9.32
N GLY A 158 -5.51 16.09 8.50
CA GLY A 158 -5.61 16.09 7.06
C GLY A 158 -7.03 16.17 6.50
N LEU A 159 -7.16 16.98 5.46
CA LEU A 159 -8.18 16.88 4.43
C LEU A 159 -7.47 17.10 3.10
N LEU A 160 -7.32 16.02 2.32
CA LEU A 160 -6.84 16.06 0.94
C LEU A 160 -7.82 16.90 0.09
N PRO A 161 -7.36 17.88 -0.70
CA PRO A 161 -8.23 18.66 -1.57
C PRO A 161 -8.74 17.83 -2.76
N ASP A 162 -10.05 17.91 -2.96
CA ASP A 162 -10.91 17.29 -3.99
C ASP A 162 -10.66 17.84 -5.40
N ALA A 163 -9.40 17.95 -5.82
CA ALA A 163 -8.99 18.64 -7.05
C ALA A 163 -8.63 17.70 -8.22
N VAL A 164 -8.67 16.36 -8.03
CA VAL A 164 -8.29 15.38 -9.07
C VAL A 164 -9.50 14.61 -9.62
N ALA A 165 -10.73 15.11 -9.41
CA ALA A 165 -11.95 14.43 -9.87
C ALA A 165 -12.49 14.92 -11.23
N ARG A 166 -11.83 15.85 -11.94
CA ARG A 166 -12.47 16.53 -13.09
C ARG A 166 -11.83 16.41 -14.47
N ASP A 167 -10.85 15.54 -14.69
CA ASP A 167 -10.16 15.46 -16.00
C ASP A 167 -10.22 14.06 -16.66
N ILE A 168 -11.39 13.41 -16.63
CA ILE A 168 -11.62 12.13 -17.32
C ILE A 168 -12.65 12.25 -18.48
N GLN A 169 -13.22 13.43 -18.75
CA GLN A 169 -14.18 13.58 -19.86
C GLN A 169 -13.99 14.89 -20.64
N ALA A 170 -13.08 14.86 -21.62
CA ALA A 170 -13.17 15.62 -22.88
C ALA A 170 -12.26 14.99 -23.95
#